data_AF-A0AAV2B187-F1
#
_entry.id   AF-A0AAV2B187-F1
#
_cell.length_a   1.000
_cell.length_b   1.000
_cell.length_c   1.000
_cell.angle_alpha   90.00
_cell.angle_beta   90.00
_cell.angle_gamma   90.00
#
_symmetry.space_group_name_H-M   'P 1'
#
loop_
_entity.id
_entity.type
_entity.pdbx_description
1 polymer ?
#
loop_
_entity_poly.entity_id
_entity_poly.type
_entity_poly.pdbx_seq_one_letter_code
_entity_poly.pdbx_strand_id
1 'polypeptide(L)'
;MHSTTFLLLTGALVLPYFTEGAVIGCAADDEEPWSYHGKTNGPSAWGETFSSCYGSNQSPIAIKTDETVIDADAGKLEMKNFGIPITKATIINNGHSGKAKYYIRRYQE
;
A
#
# COMPACT_ATOMS: atom_id res chain seq x y z
N MET A 1 -28.17 27.51 -61.53
CA MET A 1 -28.60 27.63 -60.13
C MET A 1 -28.91 26.22 -59.64
N HIS A 2 -28.39 25.84 -58.46
CA HIS A 2 -28.47 24.55 -57.76
C HIS A 2 -27.46 23.49 -58.28
N SER A 3 -26.21 23.52 -57.84
CA SER A 3 -25.66 23.10 -56.52
C SER A 3 -25.46 21.59 -56.43
N THR A 4 -24.29 21.14 -56.88
CA THR A 4 -23.66 19.85 -56.59
C THR A 4 -23.34 19.73 -55.09
N THR A 5 -23.82 18.67 -54.43
CA THR A 5 -23.37 18.33 -53.08
C THR A 5 -22.92 16.87 -53.03
N PHE A 6 -21.69 16.73 -52.54
CA PHE A 6 -20.81 15.57 -52.44
C PHE A 6 -21.39 14.38 -51.66
N LEU A 7 -21.08 13.17 -52.13
CA LEU A 7 -20.95 11.98 -51.30
C LEU A 7 -19.82 12.19 -50.29
N LEU A 8 -20.10 12.00 -49.00
CA LEU A 8 -19.07 11.72 -48.01
C LEU A 8 -19.47 10.48 -47.20
N LEU A 9 -18.73 9.40 -47.47
CA LEU A 9 -18.57 8.26 -46.58
C LEU A 9 -18.04 8.77 -45.23
N THR A 10 -18.83 8.68 -44.17
CA THR A 10 -18.30 8.77 -42.81
C THR A 10 -18.10 7.34 -42.29
N GLY A 11 -16.86 6.88 -42.41
CA GLY A 11 -16.39 5.70 -41.70
C GLY A 11 -16.54 5.92 -40.20
N ALA A 12 -17.23 5.01 -39.52
CA ALA A 12 -17.29 4.98 -38.08
C ALA A 12 -15.89 4.66 -37.54
N LEU A 13 -15.19 5.68 -37.04
CA LEU A 13 -13.98 5.51 -36.26
C LEU A 13 -14.42 4.87 -34.93
N VAL A 14 -14.28 3.56 -34.82
CA VAL A 14 -14.42 2.86 -33.54
C VAL A 14 -13.22 3.28 -32.70
N LEU A 15 -13.39 4.31 -31.87
CA LEU A 15 -12.44 4.59 -30.80
C LEU A 15 -12.43 3.34 -29.91
N PRO A 16 -11.29 2.65 -29.70
CA PRO A 16 -11.22 1.69 -28.64
C PRO A 16 -11.39 2.47 -27.35
N TYR A 17 -12.55 2.33 -26.72
CA TYR A 17 -12.70 2.66 -25.32
C TYR A 17 -11.70 1.76 -24.59
N PHE A 18 -10.53 2.30 -24.29
CA PHE A 18 -9.68 1.74 -23.26
C PHE A 18 -10.51 1.82 -21.99
N THR A 19 -11.22 0.76 -21.65
CA THR A 19 -11.73 0.60 -20.30
C THR A 19 -10.50 0.36 -19.44
N GLU A 20 -9.89 1.45 -18.96
CA GLU A 20 -9.02 1.39 -17.80
C GLU A 20 -9.79 0.60 -16.74
N GLY A 21 -9.25 -0.57 -16.38
CA GLY A 21 -9.86 -1.45 -15.40
C GLY A 21 -10.12 -0.61 -14.16
N ALA A 22 -11.40 -0.39 -13.85
CA ALA A 22 -11.77 0.26 -12.62
C ALA A 22 -11.14 -0.56 -11.49
N VAL A 23 -10.14 0.01 -10.82
CA VAL A 23 -9.75 -0.48 -9.50
C VAL A 23 -11.02 -0.42 -8.68
N ILE A 24 -11.52 -1.58 -8.25
CA ILE A 24 -12.67 -1.63 -7.36
C ILE A 24 -12.16 -1.08 -6.03
N GLY A 25 -12.16 0.24 -5.89
CA GLY A 25 -12.02 0.91 -4.62
C GLY A 25 -13.23 0.55 -3.79
N CYS A 26 -13.02 0.04 -2.60
CA CYS A 26 -14.11 -0.21 -1.68
C CYS A 26 -14.63 1.16 -1.23
N ALA A 27 -15.94 1.41 -1.28
CA ALA A 27 -16.50 2.68 -0.81
C ALA A 27 -16.14 2.98 0.66
N ALA A 28 -15.92 1.93 1.46
CA ALA A 28 -15.42 2.03 2.83
C ALA A 28 -14.03 2.68 2.94
N ASP A 29 -13.20 2.60 1.89
CA ASP A 29 -11.86 3.19 1.89
C ASP A 29 -11.95 4.73 1.95
N ASP A 30 -12.97 5.35 1.35
CA ASP A 30 -13.11 6.81 1.31
C ASP A 30 -13.61 7.42 2.64
N GLU A 31 -14.14 6.60 3.56
CA GLU A 31 -14.61 7.04 4.88
C GLU A 31 -13.46 7.10 5.92
N GLU A 32 -12.34 6.44 5.65
CA GLU A 32 -11.19 6.40 6.55
C GLU A 32 -10.23 7.59 6.33
N PRO A 33 -9.51 8.07 7.36
CA PRO A 33 -8.48 9.09 7.19
C PRO A 33 -7.34 8.68 6.24
N TRP A 34 -7.15 7.37 6.05
CA TRP A 34 -6.18 6.80 5.12
C TRP A 34 -6.64 5.42 4.63
N SER A 35 -6.29 5.07 3.40
CA SER A 35 -6.55 3.79 2.77
C SER A 35 -5.38 3.35 1.90
N TYR A 36 -5.44 2.15 1.32
CA TYR A 36 -4.45 1.70 0.33
C TYR A 36 -4.85 1.97 -1.13
N HIS A 37 -6.11 2.37 -1.39
CA HIS A 37 -6.67 2.42 -2.75
C HIS A 37 -7.40 3.72 -3.10
N GLY A 38 -7.62 4.63 -2.16
CA GLY A 38 -8.35 5.88 -2.41
C GLY A 38 -7.51 6.97 -3.08
N LYS A 39 -8.16 7.81 -3.89
CA LYS A 39 -7.47 8.88 -4.64
C LYS A 39 -6.96 9.99 -3.72
N THR A 40 -7.73 10.32 -2.69
CA THR A 40 -7.46 11.46 -1.79
C THR A 40 -6.89 11.05 -0.44
N ASN A 41 -6.98 9.76 -0.09
CA ASN A 41 -6.49 9.23 1.17
C ASN A 41 -5.63 7.96 0.98
N GLY A 42 -5.26 7.62 -0.26
CA GLY A 42 -4.34 6.53 -0.59
C GLY A 42 -2.87 6.91 -0.42
N PRO A 43 -1.94 5.96 -0.61
CA PRO A 43 -0.51 6.17 -0.33
C PRO A 43 0.12 7.37 -1.05
N SER A 44 -0.31 7.65 -2.28
CA SER A 44 0.15 8.82 -3.05
C SER A 44 -0.28 10.16 -2.45
N ALA A 45 -1.30 10.17 -1.60
CA ALA A 45 -1.89 11.36 -0.97
C ALA A 45 -1.74 11.38 0.56
N TRP A 46 -1.16 10.34 1.19
CA TRP A 46 -1.00 10.29 2.65
C TRP A 46 -0.25 11.49 3.21
N GLY A 47 0.71 12.04 2.45
CA GLY A 47 1.48 13.21 2.87
C GLY A 47 0.68 14.51 3.01
N GLU A 48 -0.50 14.60 2.40
CA GLU A 48 -1.40 15.77 2.57
C GLU A 48 -1.93 15.88 4.00
N THR A 49 -2.17 14.73 4.64
CA THR A 49 -2.68 14.66 6.03
C THR A 49 -1.56 14.33 7.02
N PHE A 50 -0.65 13.43 6.64
CA PHE A 50 0.46 12.93 7.44
C PHE A 50 1.78 13.34 6.78
N SER A 51 2.19 14.60 6.97
CA SER A 51 3.34 15.20 6.27
C SER A 51 4.64 14.39 6.32
N SER A 52 4.84 13.58 7.38
CA SER A 52 5.96 12.66 7.48
C SER A 52 6.03 11.65 6.33
N CYS A 53 4.91 11.30 5.69
CA CYS A 53 4.83 10.35 4.57
C CYS A 53 5.46 10.90 3.27
N TYR A 54 5.65 12.22 3.14
CA TYR A 54 6.42 12.84 2.05
C TYR A 54 7.88 13.12 2.41
N GLY A 55 8.34 12.69 3.59
CA GLY A 55 9.74 12.81 3.97
C GLY A 55 10.67 11.96 3.09
N SER A 56 11.96 12.29 3.03
CA SER A 56 12.93 11.58 2.18
C SER A 56 13.41 10.23 2.71
N ASN A 57 13.00 9.84 3.92
CA ASN A 57 13.45 8.63 4.61
C ASN A 57 12.28 7.64 4.85
N GLN A 58 11.48 7.38 3.80
CA GLN A 58 10.37 6.43 3.89
C GLN A 58 10.82 4.97 3.79
N SER A 59 9.97 4.08 4.30
CA SER A 59 9.98 2.65 4.01
C SER A 59 8.68 2.26 3.31
N PRO A 60 8.64 1.16 2.53
CA PRO A 60 9.75 0.24 2.22
C PRO A 60 10.69 0.79 1.13
N ILE A 61 11.88 0.18 1.01
CA ILE A 61 12.82 0.38 -0.11
C ILE A 61 13.26 -0.95 -0.69
N ALA A 62 13.74 -0.93 -1.94
CA ALA A 62 14.45 -2.08 -2.50
C ALA A 62 15.87 -2.15 -1.89
N ILE A 63 16.20 -3.26 -1.23
CA ILE A 63 17.55 -3.52 -0.73
C ILE A 63 18.36 -4.15 -1.87
N LYS A 64 19.33 -3.42 -2.41
CA LYS A 64 20.26 -3.90 -3.43
C LYS A 64 21.56 -4.34 -2.75
N THR A 65 21.79 -5.65 -2.68
CA THR A 65 22.88 -6.23 -1.88
C THR A 65 24.28 -5.75 -2.30
N ASP A 66 24.46 -5.44 -3.58
CA ASP A 66 25.69 -4.88 -4.15
C ASP A 66 25.94 -3.41 -3.78
N GLU A 67 24.91 -2.68 -3.36
CA GLU A 67 25.00 -1.29 -2.86
C GLU A 67 25.04 -1.22 -1.32
N THR A 68 24.98 -2.36 -0.61
CA THR A 68 25.02 -2.38 0.86
C THR A 68 26.44 -2.21 1.42
N VAL A 69 26.53 -1.60 2.61
CA VAL A 69 27.78 -1.49 3.36
C VAL A 69 27.84 -2.63 4.37
N ILE A 70 28.91 -3.43 4.32
CA ILE A 70 29.16 -4.46 5.32
C ILE A 70 29.59 -3.78 6.61
N ASP A 71 28.79 -3.97 7.66
CA ASP A 71 29.13 -3.57 9.02
C ASP A 71 29.70 -4.79 9.77
N ALA A 72 31.02 -4.85 9.91
CA ALA A 72 31.71 -5.92 10.62
C ALA A 72 31.57 -5.82 12.16
N ASP A 73 31.16 -4.65 12.66
CA ASP A 73 30.94 -4.39 14.08
C ASP A 73 29.47 -4.63 14.47
N ALA A 74 28.60 -4.92 13.49
CA ALA A 74 27.22 -5.29 13.73
C ALA A 74 27.14 -6.53 14.62
N GLY A 75 26.69 -6.33 15.87
CA GLY A 75 26.49 -7.41 16.82
C GLY A 75 25.44 -8.42 16.35
N LYS A 76 25.51 -9.63 16.88
CA LYS A 76 24.47 -10.64 16.65
C LYS A 76 23.18 -10.22 17.35
N LEU A 77 22.05 -10.39 16.66
CA LEU A 77 20.74 -10.21 17.26
C LEU A 77 20.47 -11.32 18.28
N GLU A 78 20.36 -10.96 19.57
CA GLU A 78 20.00 -11.90 20.64
C GLU A 78 18.48 -11.98 20.83
N MET A 79 17.90 -13.11 20.45
CA MET A 79 16.46 -13.36 20.55
C MET A 79 16.09 -13.94 21.92
N LYS A 80 16.06 -13.09 22.95
CA LYS A 80 15.71 -13.53 24.32
C LYS A 80 14.25 -14.00 24.39
N ASN A 81 14.06 -15.24 24.87
CA ASN A 81 12.75 -15.87 25.10
C ASN A 81 11.89 -16.16 23.85
N PHE A 82 12.41 -16.00 22.63
CA PHE A 82 11.66 -16.29 21.40
C PHE A 82 11.37 -17.79 21.18
N GLY A 83 12.09 -18.68 21.86
CA GLY A 83 11.82 -20.12 21.86
C GLY A 83 10.71 -20.55 22.84
N ILE A 84 10.21 -19.64 23.68
CA ILE A 84 9.14 -19.97 24.64
C ILE A 84 7.78 -19.89 23.92
N PRO A 85 6.96 -20.96 23.91
CA PRO A 85 5.67 -20.94 23.23
C PRO A 85 4.75 -19.84 23.77
N ILE A 86 4.09 -19.13 22.85
CA ILE A 86 3.04 -18.17 23.19
C ILE A 86 1.80 -18.95 23.61
N THR A 87 1.45 -18.91 24.89
CA THR A 87 0.26 -19.62 25.42
C THR A 87 -1.00 -18.76 25.43
N LYS A 88 -0.87 -17.44 25.20
CA LYS A 88 -1.99 -16.50 25.14
C LYS A 88 -1.69 -15.38 24.15
N ALA A 89 -2.56 -15.24 23.16
CA ALA A 89 -2.54 -14.15 22.20
C ALA A 89 -3.97 -13.76 21.79
N THR A 90 -4.12 -12.52 21.32
CA THR A 90 -5.32 -12.04 20.66
C THR A 90 -4.93 -11.59 19.25
N ILE A 91 -5.68 -12.04 18.25
CA ILE A 91 -5.52 -11.59 16.86
C ILE A 91 -6.69 -10.67 16.54
N ILE A 92 -6.38 -9.49 16.03
CA ILE A 92 -7.35 -8.43 15.71
C ILE A 92 -7.18 -8.10 14.23
N ASN A 93 -8.24 -8.25 13.44
CA ASN A 93 -8.32 -7.62 12.14
C ASN A 93 -8.73 -6.16 12.34
N ASN A 94 -7.89 -5.21 11.92
CA ASN A 94 -8.17 -3.79 12.07
C ASN A 94 -8.56 -3.10 10.74
N GLY A 95 -9.01 -3.85 9.74
CA GLY A 95 -9.34 -3.35 8.40
C GLY A 95 -8.14 -3.16 7.47
N HIS A 96 -6.93 -3.09 8.02
CA HIS A 96 -5.70 -2.86 7.25
C HIS A 96 -4.68 -4.02 7.33
N SER A 97 -4.69 -4.80 8.42
CA SER A 97 -3.85 -5.98 8.61
C SER A 97 -4.38 -6.86 9.75
N GLY A 98 -3.79 -8.04 9.92
CA GLY A 98 -3.96 -8.87 11.11
C GLY A 98 -2.94 -8.50 12.18
N LYS A 99 -3.39 -7.92 13.29
CA LYS A 99 -2.55 -7.51 14.43
C LYS A 99 -2.57 -8.58 15.51
N ALA A 100 -1.41 -9.17 15.83
CA ALA A 100 -1.27 -10.11 16.94
C ALA A 100 -0.76 -9.41 18.21
N LYS A 101 -1.50 -9.53 19.31
CA LYS A 101 -1.09 -9.10 20.65
C LYS A 101 -0.80 -10.34 21.49
N TYR A 102 0.48 -10.56 21.79
CA TYR A 102 0.95 -11.68 22.62
C TYR A 102 1.13 -11.26 24.08
N TYR A 103 0.94 -12.20 25.00
CA TYR A 103 1.11 -11.98 26.44
C TYR A 103 2.21 -12.88 26.97
N ILE A 104 3.32 -12.28 27.40
CA ILE A 104 4.44 -13.00 28.01
C ILE A 104 4.11 -13.17 29.50
N ARG A 105 4.00 -14.42 29.97
CA ARG A 105 4.03 -14.68 31.41
C ARG A 105 5.43 -14.39 31.92
N ARG A 106 5.60 -13.32 32.69
CA ARG A 106 6.76 -13.22 33.58
C ARG A 106 6.54 -14.27 34.67
N TYR A 107 7.36 -15.32 34.69
CA TYR A 107 7.52 -16.09 35.90
C TYR A 107 8.00 -15.09 36.96
N GLN A 108 7.20 -14.92 38.01
CA GLN A 108 7.67 -14.27 39.24
C GLN A 108 8.67 -15.27 39.83
N GLU A 109 9.93 -14.84 39.96
CA GLU A 109 10.92 -15.55 40.79
C GLU A 109 10.50 -15.49 42.26
#